data_AF-A0A7V2N3A9-F1
#
_entry.id   AF-A0A7V2N3A9-F1
#
_cell.length_a   1.000
_cell.length_b   1.000
_cell.length_c   1.000
_cell.angle_alpha   90.00
_cell.angle_beta   90.00
_cell.angle_gamma   90.00
#
_symmetry.space_group_name_H-M   'P 1'
#
loop_
_entity.id
_entity.type
_entity.pdbx_description
1 polymer ?
#
loop_
_entity_poly.entity_id
_entity_poly.type
_entity_poly.pdbx_seq_one_letter_code
_entity_poly.pdbx_strand_id
1 'polypeptide(L)' 'MLTDNILDLIGNTPLLHLKGYGVCAKAEFLNPGGSIKDRVALAMLEGAERDGKLRRDSIIVEPTSGNTGI' A
#
# COMPACT_ATOMS: atom_id res chain seq x y z
N MET A 1 0.17 -3.26 -18.01
CA MET A 1 1.33 -4.04 -17.55
C MET A 1 0.82 -5.40 -17.17
N LEU A 2 1.41 -6.47 -17.71
CA LEU A 2 1.11 -7.83 -17.23
C LEU A 2 1.97 -8.07 -15.98
N THR A 3 1.40 -8.62 -14.92
CA THR A 3 2.11 -8.98 -13.69
C THR A 3 1.64 -10.34 -13.19
N ASP A 4 2.54 -11.07 -12.53
CA ASP A 4 2.26 -12.35 -11.86
C ASP A 4 2.01 -12.17 -10.35
N ASN A 5 2.25 -10.97 -9.81
CA ASN A 5 2.04 -10.65 -8.40
C ASN A 5 1.28 -9.33 -8.23
N ILE A 6 0.23 -9.35 -7.42
CA ILE A 6 -0.60 -8.18 -7.15
C ILE A 6 0.15 -7.09 -6.38
N LEU A 7 1.13 -7.48 -5.55
CA LEU A 7 1.93 -6.53 -4.77
C LEU A 7 2.77 -5.61 -5.67
N ASP A 8 3.14 -6.06 -6.87
CA ASP A 8 3.89 -5.26 -7.85
C ASP A 8 3.06 -4.10 -8.44
N LEU A 9 1.74 -4.12 -8.23
CA LEU A 9 0.83 -3.03 -8.62
C LEU A 9 0.63 -1.99 -7.52
N ILE A 10 1.21 -2.18 -6.32
CA ILE A 10 1.15 -1.19 -5.26
C ILE A 10 1.97 0.04 -5.66
N GLY A 11 1.33 1.19 -5.57
CA GLY A 11 1.90 2.48 -5.88
C GLY A 11 1.75 2.91 -7.34
N ASN A 12 2.67 3.76 -7.81
CA ASN A 12 2.62 4.38 -9.14
C ASN A 12 1.24 4.96 -9.55
N THR A 13 0.43 5.32 -8.55
CA THR A 13 -0.93 5.84 -8.76
C THR A 13 -0.89 7.19 -9.49
N PRO A 14 -1.89 7.54 -10.30
CA PRO A 14 -1.94 8.81 -11.01
C PRO A 14 -1.94 10.03 -10.07
N LEU A 15 -1.22 11.08 -10.46
CA LEU A 15 -1.43 12.43 -9.93
C LEU A 15 -2.43 13.16 -10.83
N LEU A 16 -3.55 13.56 -10.26
CA LEU A 16 -4.66 14.20 -10.94
C LEU A 16 -4.61 15.71 -10.70
N HIS A 17 -4.56 16.50 -11.77
CA HIS A 17 -4.76 17.94 -11.67
C HIS A 17 -6.25 18.25 -11.52
N LEU A 18 -6.64 18.87 -10.41
CA LEU A 18 -8.03 19.27 -10.16
C LEU A 18 -8.30 20.62 -10.85
N LYS A 19 -8.87 20.54 -12.05
CA LYS A 19 -9.17 21.70 -12.90
C LYS A 19 -9.97 22.76 -12.11
N GLY A 20 -9.50 24.01 -12.15
CA GLY A 20 -10.15 25.14 -11.50
C GLY A 20 -9.73 25.39 -10.04
N TYR A 21 -8.97 24.47 -9.42
CA TYR A 21 -8.59 24.59 -8.01
C TYR A 21 -7.09 24.86 -7.79
N GLY A 22 -6.25 24.80 -8.83
CA GLY A 22 -4.81 25.03 -8.71
C GLY A 22 -4.07 24.01 -7.83
N VAL A 23 -4.69 22.85 -7.59
CA VAL A 23 -4.16 21.78 -6.74
C VAL A 23 -4.19 20.44 -7.47
N CYS A 24 -3.35 19.51 -7.03
CA CYS A 24 -3.31 18.15 -7.52
C CYS A 24 -3.67 17.15 -6.41
N ALA A 25 -4.30 16.03 -6.78
CA ALA A 25 -4.64 14.94 -5.88
C ALA A 25 -3.97 13.63 -6.35
N LYS A 26 -3.47 12.83 -5.42
CA LYS A 26 -2.92 11.50 -5.73
C LYS A 26 -4.01 10.44 -5.58
N ALA A 27 -4.29 9.68 -6.64
CA ALA A 27 -5.39 8.72 -6.69
C ALA A 27 -5.03 7.40 -5.99
N GLU A 28 -4.76 7.44 -4.69
CA GLU A 28 -4.33 6.27 -3.89
C GLU A 28 -5.40 5.20 -3.72
N PHE A 29 -6.65 5.49 -4.06
CA PHE A 29 -7.71 4.48 -4.13
C PHE A 29 -7.50 3.47 -5.28
N LEU A 30 -6.54 3.72 -6.17
CA LEU A 30 -6.17 2.82 -7.27
C LEU A 30 -5.05 1.83 -6.90
N ASN A 31 -4.57 1.84 -5.66
CA ASN A 31 -3.80 0.69 -5.17
C ASN A 31 -4.69 -0.56 -5.13
N PRO A 32 -4.15 -1.78 -5.24
CA PRO A 32 -4.94 -3.03 -5.27
C PRO A 32 -5.88 -3.26 -4.07
N GLY A 33 -5.43 -2.92 -2.87
CA GLY A 33 -6.21 -2.93 -1.61
C GLY A 33 -7.11 -1.72 -1.44
N GLY A 34 -7.15 -0.82 -2.43
CA GLY A 34 -8.11 0.27 -2.51
C GLY A 34 -7.76 1.52 -1.69
N SER A 35 -6.55 1.59 -1.11
CA SER A 35 -6.14 2.78 -0.37
C SER A 35 -4.62 3.00 -0.36
N ILE A 36 -4.19 4.12 0.22
CA ILE A 36 -2.76 4.40 0.44
C ILE A 36 -2.08 3.39 1.38
N LYS A 37 -2.86 2.63 2.16
CA LYS A 37 -2.31 1.78 3.24
C LYS A 37 -1.61 0.51 2.72
N ASP A 38 -1.88 0.08 1.49
CA ASP A 38 -1.08 -0.94 0.80
C ASP A 38 0.41 -0.66 0.86
N ARG A 39 0.80 0.61 0.68
CA ARG A 39 2.22 1.03 0.67
C ARG A 39 2.89 0.81 2.02
N VAL A 40 2.20 1.19 3.10
CA VAL A 40 2.78 1.08 4.44
C VAL A 40 2.77 -0.37 4.91
N ALA A 41 1.72 -1.13 4.60
CA ALA A 41 1.65 -2.55 4.90
C ALA A 41 2.81 -3.30 4.24
N LEU A 42 3.03 -3.11 2.93
CA LEU A 42 4.14 -3.73 2.21
C LEU A 42 5.50 -3.34 2.83
N ALA A 43 5.75 -2.04 3.04
CA ALA A 43 7.02 -1.56 3.59
C ALA A 43 7.30 -2.08 5.01
N MET A 44 6.27 -2.17 5.87
CA MET A 44 6.41 -2.71 7.23
C MET A 44 6.75 -4.20 7.21
N LEU A 45 6.09 -4.99 6.37
CA LEU A 45 6.31 -6.44 6.28
C LEU A 45 7.68 -6.74 5.67
N GLU A 46 8.04 -6.14 4.54
CA GLU A 46 9.36 -6.29 3.92
C GLU A 46 10.49 -5.83 4.87
N GLY A 47 10.23 -4.77 5.64
CA GLY A 47 11.15 -4.30 6.68
C GLY A 47 11.32 -5.32 7.79
N ALA A 48 10.23 -5.87 8.31
CA ALA A 48 10.26 -6.87 9.37
C ALA A 48 10.92 -8.19 8.92
N GLU A 49 10.72 -8.61 7.67
CA GLU A 49 11.39 -9.77 7.07
C GLU A 49 12.89 -9.52 6.94
N ARG A 50 13.29 -8.37 6.39
CA ARG A 50 14.70 -7.99 6.25
C ARG A 50 15.43 -7.90 7.60
N ASP A 51 14.72 -7.43 8.63
CA ASP A 51 15.25 -7.35 10.01
C ASP A 51 15.23 -8.71 10.75
N GLY A 52 14.70 -9.78 10.13
CA GLY A 52 14.55 -11.09 10.77
C GLY A 52 13.50 -11.15 11.90
N LYS A 53 12.64 -10.14 12.00
CA LYS A 53 11.55 -10.04 12.99
C LYS A 53 10.31 -10.81 12.55
N LEU A 54 10.08 -10.92 11.24
CA LEU A 54 8.98 -11.69 10.67
C LEU A 54 9.48 -13.04 10.15
N ARG A 55 8.76 -14.09 10.52
CA ARG A 55 8.99 -15.46 10.04
C ARG A 55 7.67 -16.06 9.58
N ARG A 56 7.75 -17.20 8.89
CA ARG A 56 6.61 -17.85 8.26
C ARG A 56 5.48 -18.24 9.23
N ASP A 57 5.82 -18.47 10.50
CA ASP A 57 4.92 -18.84 11.60
C ASP A 57 4.51 -17.65 12.48
N SER A 58 4.93 -16.43 12.13
CA SER A 58 4.61 -15.23 12.90
C SER A 58 3.14 -14.87 12.78
N ILE A 59 2.56 -14.42 13.89
CA ILE A 59 1.24 -13.80 13.92
C ILE A 59 1.44 -12.29 13.88
N ILE A 60 0.86 -11.64 12.88
CA ILE A 60 0.86 -10.18 12.76
C ILE A 60 -0.40 -9.65 13.43
N VAL A 61 -0.23 -8.69 14.34
CA VAL A 61 -1.32 -7.99 15.02
C VAL A 61 -1.11 -6.51 14.86
N GLU A 62 -2.08 -5.82 14.25
CA GLU A 62 -2.01 -4.38 13.97
C GLU A 62 -3.31 -3.70 14.42
N PRO A 63 -3.26 -2.72 15.34
CA PRO A 63 -4.43 -1.91 15.67
C PRO A 63 -4.73 -0.96 14.50
N THR A 64 -5.91 -1.06 13.92
CA THR A 64 -6.27 -0.25 12.75
C THR A 64 -7.73 0.18 12.75
N SER A 65 -8.00 1.28 12.03
CA SER A 65 -9.35 1.73 11.68
C SER A 65 -9.94 1.01 10.47
N GLY A 66 -9.17 0.17 9.78
CA GLY A 66 -9.64 -0.66 8.67
C GLY A 66 -8.56 -0.85 7.61
N ASN A 67 -8.28 0.18 6.81
CA ASN A 67 -7.47 0.08 5.59
C ASN A 67 -6.06 -0.50 5.77
N THR A 68 -5.43 -0.42 6.94
CA THR A 68 -4.11 -1.05 7.17
C THR A 68 -4.19 -2.57 7.33
N GLY A 69 -5.35 -3.08 7.75
CA GLY A 69 -5.59 -4.52 7.91
C GLY A 69 -6.19 -5.20 6.68
N ILE A 70 -6.62 -4.41 5.69
CA ILE A 70 -6.92 -4.88 4.32
C ILE A 70 -5.58 -5.07 3.61
#